data_AF-F4KJT0-F1
#
_entry.id   AF-F4KJT0-F1
#
_cell.length_a   1.000
_cell.length_b   1.000
_cell.length_c   1.000
_cell.angle_alpha   90.00
_cell.angle_beta   90.00
_cell.angle_gamma   90.00
#
_symmetry.space_group_name_H-M   'P 1'
#
loop_
_entity.id
_entity.type
_entity.pdbx_description
1 polymer ?
#
loop_
_entity_poly.entity_id
_entity_poly.type
_entity_poly.pdbx_seq_one_letter_code
_entity_poly.pdbx_strand_id
1 'polypeptide(L)'
;MKLGGNASIWHRRIHTFAPKLTRMTLKELLNKVEFDDVAPYIVQHYPDMAKCLFGFKEAFDGMRNTIPSNLDGENVKVEYYIEDAKDPCLAAFHSDNADWETVVGREVIIGTNVSAPLEEIIAVVLFDATFWGFTPEDREETFDVWQEDRRPPTNGNPYLLKW
;
A
#
# COMPACT_ATOMS: atom_id res chain seq x y z
N MET A 1 26.46 21.42 59.78
CA MET A 1 26.73 19.97 59.84
C MET A 1 25.42 19.19 59.88
N LYS A 2 24.86 18.83 58.72
CA LYS A 2 24.20 17.55 58.35
C LYS A 2 23.49 17.74 57.01
N LEU A 3 23.65 16.74 56.16
CA LEU A 3 23.30 16.65 54.74
C LEU A 3 21.93 15.98 54.54
N GLY A 4 21.35 16.20 53.35
CA GLY A 4 20.43 15.27 52.67
C GLY A 4 18.94 15.61 52.81
N GLY A 5 18.10 15.59 51.78
CA GLY A 5 18.27 15.19 50.39
C GLY A 5 16.97 15.40 49.60
N ASN A 6 17.13 15.44 48.27
CA ASN A 6 16.14 15.40 47.19
C ASN A 6 14.73 14.87 47.50
N ALA A 7 13.71 15.46 46.85
CA ALA A 7 13.03 14.80 45.73
C ALA A 7 11.88 15.64 45.15
N SER A 8 12.04 15.97 43.86
CA SER A 8 11.08 15.72 42.79
C SER A 8 9.87 16.64 42.65
N ILE A 9 10.05 17.58 41.72
CA ILE A 9 9.06 18.37 41.01
C ILE A 9 8.13 17.43 40.23
N TRP A 10 6.85 17.41 40.59
CA TRP A 10 5.81 16.69 39.86
C TRP A 10 5.39 17.46 38.60
N HIS A 11 6.14 17.32 37.51
CA HIS A 11 5.56 17.57 36.19
C HIS A 11 4.82 16.31 35.76
N ARG A 12 3.50 16.34 35.91
CA ARG A 12 2.58 15.37 35.30
C ARG A 12 2.66 15.57 33.78
N ARG A 13 3.61 14.89 33.12
CA ARG A 13 3.59 14.77 31.66
C ARG A 13 2.40 13.92 31.31
N ILE A 14 1.39 14.54 30.70
CA ILE A 14 0.38 13.84 29.94
C ILE A 14 1.16 13.21 28.78
N HIS A 15 1.41 11.91 28.85
CA HIS A 15 1.87 11.16 27.70
C HIS A 15 0.68 11.05 26.76
N THR A 16 0.55 12.03 25.87
CA THR A 16 -0.21 11.84 24.63
C THR A 16 0.58 10.78 23.87
N PHE A 17 0.17 9.52 23.98
CA PHE A 17 0.67 8.48 23.09
C PHE A 17 0.17 8.85 21.69
N ALA A 18 1.00 9.57 20.94
CA ALA A 18 0.85 9.57 19.49
C ALA A 18 0.93 8.09 19.07
N PRO A 19 -0.10 7.54 18.43
CA PRO A 19 -0.07 6.15 18.02
C PRO A 19 1.15 5.92 17.14
N LYS A 20 1.84 4.81 17.38
CA LYS A 20 3.10 4.46 16.73
C LYS A 20 2.80 4.18 15.26
N LEU A 21 2.98 5.17 14.39
CA LEU A 21 3.05 4.96 12.95
C LEU A 21 4.28 4.07 12.70
N THR A 22 4.05 2.82 12.29
CA THR A 22 5.13 1.98 11.77
C THR A 22 5.51 2.54 10.41
N ARG A 23 6.73 3.08 10.30
CA ARG A 23 7.30 3.58 9.04
C ARG A 23 8.39 2.64 8.60
N MET A 24 8.22 2.08 7.40
CA MET A 24 9.26 1.39 6.66
C MET A 24 8.99 1.63 5.18
N THR A 25 10.00 1.54 4.34
CA THR A 25 9.82 1.61 2.89
C THR A 25 9.04 0.40 2.38
N LEU A 26 8.35 0.55 1.25
CA LEU A 26 7.69 -0.60 0.63
C LEU A 26 8.71 -1.69 0.26
N LYS A 27 9.92 -1.31 -0.14
CA LYS A 27 11.03 -2.24 -0.39
C LYS A 27 11.37 -3.10 0.83
N GLU A 28 11.51 -2.47 2.00
CA GLU A 28 11.79 -3.18 3.25
C GLU A 28 10.64 -4.11 3.65
N LEU A 29 9.40 -3.70 3.38
CA LEU A 29 8.22 -4.50 3.68
C LEU A 29 8.15 -5.75 2.78
N LEU A 30 8.34 -5.58 1.46
CA LEU A 30 8.42 -6.68 0.49
C LEU A 30 9.52 -7.69 0.84
N ASN A 31 10.63 -7.23 1.40
CA ASN A 31 11.74 -8.11 1.79
C ASN A 31 11.49 -8.91 3.08
N LYS A 32 10.45 -8.58 3.87
CA LYS A 32 10.13 -9.23 5.15
C LYS A 32 9.12 -10.37 5.03
N VAL A 33 8.47 -10.51 3.89
CA VAL A 33 7.41 -11.51 3.65
C VAL A 33 7.75 -12.36 2.44
N GLU A 34 7.11 -13.52 2.33
CA GLU A 34 7.17 -14.37 1.14
C GLU A 34 5.80 -14.39 0.46
N PHE A 35 5.80 -14.51 -0.87
CA PHE A 35 4.56 -14.43 -1.65
C PHE A 35 3.55 -15.52 -1.27
N ASP A 36 4.01 -16.71 -0.90
CA ASP A 36 3.15 -17.82 -0.51
C ASP A 36 2.31 -17.51 0.73
N ASP A 37 2.80 -16.63 1.62
CA ASP A 37 2.04 -16.18 2.80
C ASP A 37 1.15 -14.96 2.49
N VAL A 38 1.45 -14.21 1.42
CA VAL A 38 0.64 -13.08 0.92
C VAL A 38 -0.57 -13.55 0.13
N ALA A 39 -0.40 -14.57 -0.72
CA ALA A 39 -1.41 -15.04 -1.67
C ALA A 39 -2.79 -15.37 -1.03
N PRO A 40 -2.87 -16.00 0.16
CA PRO A 40 -4.15 -16.25 0.82
C PRO A 40 -4.93 -14.96 1.11
N TYR A 41 -4.25 -13.87 1.47
CA TYR A 41 -4.90 -12.59 1.74
C TYR A 41 -5.40 -11.90 0.47
N ILE A 42 -4.70 -12.06 -0.66
CA ILE A 42 -5.19 -11.59 -1.96
C ILE A 42 -6.53 -12.26 -2.29
N VAL A 43 -6.62 -13.59 -2.13
CA VAL A 43 -7.87 -14.33 -2.39
C VAL A 43 -8.96 -14.00 -1.37
N GLN A 44 -8.59 -13.74 -0.11
CA GLN A 44 -9.54 -13.35 0.93
C GLN A 44 -10.21 -12.01 0.62
N HIS A 45 -9.43 -10.99 0.25
CA HIS A 45 -9.94 -9.65 -0.07
C HIS A 45 -10.57 -9.59 -1.46
N TYR A 46 -10.02 -10.35 -2.42
CA TYR A 46 -10.41 -10.31 -3.82
C TYR A 46 -10.59 -11.74 -4.37
N PRO A 47 -11.69 -12.43 -4.03
CA PRO A 47 -11.91 -13.83 -4.44
C PRO A 47 -11.82 -14.07 -5.95
N ASP A 48 -12.27 -13.10 -6.76
CA ASP A 48 -12.24 -13.17 -8.23
C ASP A 48 -10.82 -13.14 -8.81
N MET A 49 -9.82 -12.76 -8.00
CA MET A 49 -8.41 -12.67 -8.37
C MET A 49 -7.64 -13.96 -8.11
N ALA A 50 -8.27 -15.02 -7.60
CA ALA A 50 -7.61 -16.31 -7.37
C ALA A 50 -6.95 -16.90 -8.64
N LYS A 51 -7.54 -16.65 -9.81
CA LYS A 51 -6.98 -17.04 -11.11
C LYS A 51 -5.80 -16.18 -11.58
N CYS A 52 -5.59 -15.02 -10.96
CA CYS A 52 -4.58 -14.02 -11.32
C CYS A 52 -3.34 -14.07 -10.41
N LEU A 53 -3.26 -15.01 -9.46
CA LEU A 53 -2.15 -15.08 -8.49
C LEU A 53 -0.76 -15.15 -9.14
N PHE A 54 -0.65 -15.70 -10.34
CA PHE A 54 0.60 -15.69 -11.10
C PHE A 54 1.09 -14.26 -11.39
N GLY A 55 0.20 -13.38 -11.89
CA GLY A 55 0.56 -11.99 -12.17
C GLY A 55 0.88 -11.20 -10.90
N PHE A 56 0.19 -11.49 -9.79
CA PHE A 56 0.54 -10.93 -8.48
C PHE A 56 1.93 -11.36 -8.01
N LYS A 57 2.32 -12.61 -8.28
CA LYS A 57 3.66 -13.10 -7.97
C LYS A 57 4.73 -12.41 -8.81
N GLU A 58 4.48 -12.23 -10.09
CA GLU A 58 5.40 -11.50 -10.98
C GLU A 58 5.58 -10.04 -10.53
N ALA A 59 4.49 -9.35 -10.19
CA ALA A 59 4.56 -8.00 -9.63
C ALA A 59 5.31 -7.95 -8.29
N PHE A 60 5.03 -8.89 -7.39
CA PHE A 60 5.74 -9.01 -6.11
C PHE A 60 7.24 -9.20 -6.32
N ASP A 61 7.64 -10.18 -7.14
CA ASP A 61 9.05 -10.46 -7.43
C ASP A 61 9.71 -9.28 -8.15
N GLY A 62 9.00 -8.63 -9.08
CA GLY A 62 9.45 -7.43 -9.79
C GLY A 62 9.77 -6.29 -8.83
N MET A 63 8.78 -5.84 -8.06
CA MET A 63 8.94 -4.77 -7.07
C MET A 63 9.99 -5.13 -6.00
N ARG A 64 10.02 -6.39 -5.54
CA ARG A 64 11.04 -6.89 -4.59
C ARG A 64 12.45 -6.88 -5.18
N ASN A 65 12.62 -6.86 -6.50
CA ASN A 65 13.92 -6.76 -7.16
C ASN A 65 14.26 -5.36 -7.71
N THR A 66 13.29 -4.46 -7.86
CA THR A 66 13.50 -3.08 -8.34
C THR A 66 14.39 -2.23 -7.42
N ILE A 67 15.38 -1.53 -7.96
CA ILE A 67 16.22 -0.62 -7.17
C ILE A 67 15.43 0.69 -6.96
N PRO A 68 15.24 1.16 -5.71
CA PRO A 68 14.52 2.40 -5.46
C PRO A 68 15.22 3.62 -6.10
N SER A 69 14.44 4.53 -6.69
CA SER A 69 14.90 5.83 -7.20
C SER A 69 14.64 6.96 -6.18
N ASN A 70 14.93 8.21 -6.56
CA ASN A 70 14.78 9.36 -5.66
C ASN A 70 13.32 9.55 -5.23
N LEU A 71 13.14 9.80 -3.92
CA LEU A 71 11.83 10.03 -3.31
C LEU A 71 11.14 11.26 -3.91
N ASP A 72 9.90 11.09 -4.33
CA ASP A 72 9.00 12.12 -4.84
C ASP A 72 8.26 12.89 -3.73
N GLY A 73 8.46 12.48 -2.47
CA GLY A 73 7.80 13.07 -1.30
C GLY A 73 6.42 12.49 -0.99
N GLU A 74 5.97 11.48 -1.75
CA GLU A 74 4.72 10.76 -1.47
C GLU A 74 4.94 9.54 -0.58
N ASN A 75 3.83 8.99 -0.06
CA ASN A 75 3.82 7.81 0.80
C ASN A 75 2.73 6.85 0.32
N VAL A 76 3.00 5.55 0.44
CA VAL A 76 1.96 4.52 0.34
C VAL A 76 1.19 4.54 1.65
N LYS A 77 -0.14 4.63 1.58
CA LYS A 77 -0.99 4.62 2.78
C LYS A 77 -1.77 3.33 2.85
N VAL A 78 -1.90 2.78 4.05
CA VAL A 78 -2.70 1.58 4.30
C VAL A 78 -3.63 1.84 5.46
N GLU A 79 -4.94 1.81 5.23
CA GLU A 79 -5.95 2.13 6.23
C GLU A 79 -7.26 1.37 5.99
N TYR A 80 -8.13 1.35 6.99
CA TYR A 80 -9.49 0.86 6.81
C TYR A 80 -10.32 1.90 6.07
N TYR A 81 -10.81 1.54 4.89
CA TYR A 81 -11.75 2.30 4.08
C TYR A 81 -13.18 1.86 4.40
N ILE A 82 -14.09 2.84 4.52
CA ILE A 82 -15.51 2.60 4.76
C ILE A 82 -16.27 3.19 3.59
N GLU A 83 -16.95 2.32 2.84
CA GLU A 83 -17.96 2.75 1.87
C GLU A 83 -19.34 2.64 2.51
N ASP A 84 -20.26 3.56 2.19
CA ASP A 84 -21.58 3.61 2.81
C ASP A 84 -22.30 2.24 2.76
N ALA A 85 -22.77 1.82 3.93
CA ALA A 85 -23.47 0.54 4.16
C ALA A 85 -22.64 -0.75 3.94
N LYS A 86 -21.31 -0.67 3.89
CA LYS A 86 -20.40 -1.83 3.90
C LYS A 86 -19.55 -1.89 5.15
N ASP A 87 -19.11 -3.10 5.51
CA ASP A 87 -18.11 -3.27 6.56
C ASP A 87 -16.79 -2.63 6.13
N PRO A 88 -16.02 -2.05 7.06
CA PRO A 88 -14.71 -1.48 6.76
C PRO A 88 -13.79 -2.53 6.12
N CYS A 89 -13.16 -2.18 4.99
CA CYS A 89 -12.17 -3.04 4.33
C CYS A 89 -10.78 -2.41 4.41
N LEU A 90 -9.74 -3.23 4.47
CA LEU A 90 -8.36 -2.74 4.41
C LEU A 90 -8.05 -2.35 2.96
N ALA A 91 -7.48 -1.17 2.74
CA ALA A 91 -7.09 -0.70 1.42
C ALA A 91 -5.72 -0.02 1.47
N ALA A 92 -4.99 -0.13 0.35
CA ALA A 92 -3.81 0.67 0.09
C ALA A 92 -4.15 1.82 -0.85
N PHE A 93 -3.33 2.88 -0.81
CA PHE A 93 -3.44 4.03 -1.69
C PHE A 93 -2.07 4.50 -2.11
N HIS A 94 -2.00 5.08 -3.32
CA HIS A 94 -0.80 5.67 -3.90
C HIS A 94 0.33 4.65 -4.10
N SER A 95 0.00 3.42 -4.46
CA SER A 95 0.99 2.49 -5.01
C SER A 95 0.83 2.27 -6.52
N ASP A 96 -0.18 2.90 -7.11
CA ASP A 96 -0.59 2.81 -8.52
C ASP A 96 -0.22 4.04 -9.37
N ASN A 97 0.22 5.13 -8.74
CA ASN A 97 0.35 6.45 -9.39
C ASN A 97 1.77 6.79 -9.87
N ALA A 98 2.74 5.88 -9.72
CA ALA A 98 4.13 6.07 -10.13
C ALA A 98 4.78 4.75 -10.61
N ASP A 99 5.97 4.85 -11.19
CA ASP A 99 6.79 3.70 -11.57
C ASP A 99 7.28 2.94 -10.33
N TRP A 100 7.62 1.66 -10.51
CA TRP A 100 8.01 0.79 -9.41
C TRP A 100 9.24 1.32 -8.67
N GLU A 101 10.21 1.89 -9.38
CA GLU A 101 11.42 2.50 -8.81
C GLU A 101 11.09 3.58 -7.79
N THR A 102 10.07 4.39 -8.06
CA THR A 102 9.59 5.41 -7.13
C THR A 102 8.76 4.78 -6.01
N VAL A 103 7.77 3.94 -6.35
CA VAL A 103 6.81 3.39 -5.38
C VAL A 103 7.49 2.52 -4.32
N VAL A 104 8.46 1.68 -4.70
CA VAL A 104 9.18 0.83 -3.74
C VAL A 104 10.02 1.64 -2.75
N GLY A 105 10.44 2.86 -3.12
CA GLY A 105 11.17 3.78 -2.26
C GLY A 105 10.31 4.50 -1.23
N ARG A 106 9.00 4.63 -1.47
CA ARG A 106 8.08 5.35 -0.59
C ARG A 106 7.97 4.71 0.79
N GLU A 107 7.81 5.54 1.82
CA GLU A 107 7.42 5.03 3.14
C GLU A 107 5.98 4.51 3.08
N VAL A 108 5.75 3.36 3.71
CA VAL A 108 4.42 2.81 3.96
C VAL A 108 3.94 3.35 5.30
N ILE A 109 2.87 4.13 5.27
CA ILE A 109 2.19 4.68 6.45
C ILE A 109 0.99 3.79 6.74
N ILE A 110 1.10 2.98 7.81
CA ILE A 110 0.02 2.11 8.28
C ILE A 110 -0.84 2.87 9.28
N GLY A 111 -2.15 2.89 9.04
CA GLY A 111 -3.17 3.49 9.88
C GLY A 111 -3.12 2.93 11.30
N THR A 112 -3.37 3.79 12.28
CA THR A 112 -3.13 3.48 13.70
C THR A 112 -4.09 2.43 14.28
N ASN A 113 -5.21 2.21 13.61
CA ASN A 113 -6.24 1.23 13.91
C ASN A 113 -6.06 -0.08 13.11
N VAL A 114 -5.09 -0.16 12.20
CA VAL A 114 -4.80 -1.36 11.41
C VAL A 114 -4.07 -2.37 12.29
N SER A 115 -4.64 -3.57 12.40
CA SER A 115 -4.07 -4.71 13.15
C SER A 115 -3.69 -5.89 12.24
N ALA A 116 -3.73 -5.67 10.93
CA ALA A 116 -3.40 -6.65 9.90
C ALA A 116 -1.91 -7.06 9.95
N PRO A 117 -1.59 -8.33 9.64
CA PRO A 117 -0.22 -8.79 9.49
C PRO A 117 0.42 -8.20 8.21
N LEU A 118 1.75 -8.27 8.09
CA LEU A 118 2.49 -7.62 7.00
C LEU A 118 2.12 -8.20 5.63
N GLU A 119 1.79 -9.48 5.59
CA GLU A 119 1.38 -10.23 4.41
C GLU A 119 0.06 -9.70 3.86
N GLU A 120 -0.91 -9.41 4.73
CA GLU A 120 -2.20 -8.82 4.36
C GLU A 120 -2.03 -7.37 3.89
N ILE A 121 -1.12 -6.62 4.52
CA ILE A 121 -0.76 -5.27 4.10
C ILE A 121 -0.15 -5.29 2.69
N ILE A 122 0.77 -6.21 2.41
CA ILE A 122 1.34 -6.36 1.07
C ILE A 122 0.28 -6.81 0.06
N ALA A 123 -0.68 -7.66 0.44
CA ALA A 123 -1.75 -8.08 -0.46
C ALA A 123 -2.57 -6.89 -1.00
N VAL A 124 -2.98 -5.97 -0.12
CA VAL A 124 -3.76 -4.78 -0.53
C VAL A 124 -2.91 -3.76 -1.29
N VAL A 125 -1.61 -3.65 -0.99
CA VAL A 125 -0.67 -2.81 -1.75
C VAL A 125 -0.43 -3.37 -3.14
N LEU A 126 -0.22 -4.68 -3.29
CA LEU A 126 -0.07 -5.30 -4.60
C LEU A 126 -1.33 -5.14 -5.44
N PHE A 127 -2.50 -5.27 -4.82
CA PHE A 127 -3.76 -5.01 -5.51
C PHE A 127 -3.82 -3.59 -6.04
N ASP A 128 -3.63 -2.57 -5.18
CA ASP A 128 -3.61 -1.17 -5.61
C ASP A 128 -2.58 -0.93 -6.73
N ALA A 129 -1.33 -1.37 -6.53
CA ALA A 129 -0.24 -1.21 -7.49
C ALA A 129 -0.47 -1.88 -8.86
N THR A 130 -1.35 -2.88 -8.95
CA THR A 130 -1.59 -3.65 -10.19
C THR A 130 -3.02 -3.50 -10.73
N PHE A 131 -3.91 -2.82 -10.01
CA PHE A 131 -5.34 -2.76 -10.31
C PHE A 131 -5.64 -2.18 -11.70
N TRP A 132 -4.87 -1.19 -12.14
CA TRP A 132 -5.03 -0.52 -13.44
C TRP A 132 -4.28 -1.21 -14.58
N GLY A 133 -3.72 -2.40 -14.35
CA GLY A 133 -2.78 -3.06 -15.25
C GLY A 133 -1.38 -2.48 -15.02
N PHE A 134 -0.48 -3.17 -14.33
CA PHE A 134 0.34 -4.29 -14.81
C PHE A 134 1.82 -3.86 -14.59
N THR A 135 2.80 -4.71 -14.94
CA THR A 135 4.23 -4.39 -14.84
C THR A 135 4.61 -3.16 -15.70
N PRO A 136 5.79 -2.53 -15.52
CA PRO A 136 6.17 -1.32 -16.23
C PRO A 136 5.98 -1.37 -17.76
N GLU A 137 6.07 -2.56 -18.37
CA GLU A 137 5.85 -2.79 -19.80
C GLU A 137 4.41 -2.53 -20.26
N ASP A 138 3.42 -2.91 -19.45
CA ASP A 138 2.00 -2.75 -19.80
C ASP A 138 1.48 -1.32 -19.53
N ARG A 139 2.25 -0.53 -18.77
CA ARG A 139 2.00 0.90 -18.54
C ARG A 139 2.20 1.72 -19.82
N GLU A 140 3.16 1.35 -20.67
CA GLU A 140 3.40 2.03 -21.96
C GLU A 140 2.19 1.87 -22.89
N GLU A 141 1.60 0.66 -23.01
CA GLU A 141 0.42 0.46 -23.86
C GLU A 141 -0.84 1.10 -23.29
N THR A 142 -0.99 1.14 -21.96
CA THR A 142 -2.21 1.65 -21.32
C THR A 142 -2.17 3.19 -21.20
N PHE A 143 -1.09 3.81 -20.73
CA PHE A 143 -1.11 5.26 -20.47
C PHE A 143 -0.95 6.12 -21.74
N ASP A 144 -0.25 5.65 -22.77
CA ASP A 144 -0.14 6.40 -24.03
C ASP A 144 -1.47 6.45 -24.80
N VAL A 145 -2.26 5.38 -24.72
CA VAL A 145 -3.63 5.34 -25.28
C VAL A 145 -4.58 6.25 -24.49
N TRP A 146 -4.44 6.32 -23.16
CA TRP A 146 -5.31 7.13 -22.30
C TRP A 146 -4.99 8.64 -22.30
N GLN A 147 -3.74 9.04 -22.59
CA GLN A 147 -3.41 10.47 -22.71
C GLN A 147 -4.00 11.13 -23.97
N GLU A 148 -4.19 10.38 -25.06
CA GLU A 148 -4.82 10.91 -26.28
C GLU A 148 -6.34 11.13 -26.12
N ASP A 149 -7.01 10.41 -25.21
CA ASP A 149 -8.47 10.33 -25.14
C ASP A 149 -9.11 11.18 -24.01
N ARG A 150 -8.56 12.37 -23.71
CA ARG A 150 -9.19 13.39 -22.84
C ARG A 150 -10.44 14.05 -23.43
N ARG A 151 -11.28 13.30 -24.15
CA ARG A 151 -12.70 13.62 -24.31
C ARG A 151 -13.47 12.67 -23.39
N PRO A 152 -14.15 13.15 -22.34
CA PRO A 152 -14.98 12.27 -21.53
C PRO A 152 -16.01 11.59 -22.45
N PRO A 153 -16.14 10.25 -22.43
CA PRO A 153 -17.12 9.57 -23.28
C PRO A 153 -18.50 10.02 -22.83
N THR A 154 -19.18 10.79 -23.67
CA THR A 154 -20.48 11.39 -23.32
C THR A 154 -21.61 10.39 -23.27
N ASN A 155 -21.42 9.10 -23.54
CA ASN A 155 -22.42 8.05 -23.33
C ASN A 155 -21.76 6.67 -23.45
N GLY A 156 -21.52 5.98 -22.33
CA GLY A 156 -21.12 4.58 -22.35
C GLY A 156 -20.39 4.16 -21.08
N ASN A 157 -21.00 3.23 -20.34
CA ASN A 157 -20.51 2.67 -19.08
C ASN A 157 -19.07 2.11 -19.21
N PRO A 158 -18.09 2.56 -18.38
CA PRO A 158 -16.68 2.15 -18.48
C PRO A 158 -16.38 0.72 -17.97
N TYR A 159 -17.35 -0.03 -17.44
CA TYR A 159 -17.11 -1.34 -16.81
C TYR A 159 -17.17 -2.56 -17.75
N LEU A 160 -16.83 -2.43 -19.03
CA LEU A 160 -16.81 -3.56 -19.97
C LEU A 160 -15.39 -3.91 -20.42
N LEU A 161 -14.58 -4.42 -19.48
CA LEU A 161 -13.47 -5.31 -19.85
C LEU A 161 -14.05 -6.72 -20.02
N LYS A 162 -14.11 -7.16 -21.28
CA LYS A 162 -14.49 -8.53 -21.64
C LYS A 162 -13.33 -9.46 -21.33
N TRP A 163 -13.61 -10.49 -20.54
CA TRP A 163 -12.76 -11.67 -20.37
C TRP A 163 -12.69 -12.49 -21.67
#